data_AF-A0A183UDD8-F1
#
_entry.id   AF-A0A183UDD8-F1
#
_cell.length_a   1.000
_cell.length_b   1.000
_cell.length_c   1.000
_cell.angle_alpha   90.00
_cell.angle_beta   90.00
_cell.angle_gamma   90.00
#
_symmetry.space_group_name_H-M   'P 1'
#
loop_
_entity.id
_entity.type
_entity.pdbx_description
1 polymer ?
#
loop_
_entity_poly.entity_id
_entity_poly.type
_entity_poly.pdbx_seq_one_letter_code
_entity_poly.pdbx_strand_id
1 'polypeptide(L)'
;MRDATLIVGVATVCSALAILSCLTVIRSLYSTIGETYNDVLDGVQVFRVETDAAWSQIMQVQVAISPPSKRPENPFNSIFRRKRQDFSTLPDYCHCEPLKPICPPGPPGPPGEPGPDGRSHELVEWDESSQGQLISAFIEISDA
;
A
#
# COMPACT_ATOMS: atom_id res chain seq x y z
N MET A 1 37.44 -14.18 -48.76
CA MET A 1 37.05 -15.28 -47.84
C MET A 1 37.52 -15.04 -46.41
N ARG A 2 38.77 -14.57 -46.15
CA ARG A 2 39.26 -14.32 -44.78
C ARG A 2 38.51 -13.19 -44.05
N ASP A 3 38.20 -12.09 -44.74
CA ASP A 3 37.55 -10.91 -44.12
C ASP A 3 36.15 -11.24 -43.57
N ALA A 4 35.37 -12.05 -44.29
CA ALA A 4 34.06 -12.50 -43.84
C ALA A 4 34.14 -13.38 -42.57
N THR A 5 35.15 -14.26 -42.48
CA THR A 5 35.36 -15.09 -41.29
C THR A 5 35.79 -14.27 -40.08
N LEU A 6 36.54 -13.18 -40.29
CA LEU A 6 36.91 -12.25 -39.22
C LEU A 6 35.69 -11.49 -38.68
N ILE A 7 34.83 -10.95 -39.55
CA ILE A 7 33.63 -10.21 -39.16
C ILE A 7 32.68 -11.12 -38.36
N VAL A 8 32.42 -12.34 -38.83
CA VAL A 8 31.57 -13.32 -38.13
C VAL A 8 32.20 -13.74 -36.79
N GLY A 9 33.52 -13.88 -36.73
CA GLY A 9 34.25 -14.16 -35.49
C GLY A 9 34.08 -13.06 -34.45
N VAL A 10 34.22 -11.80 -34.85
CA VAL A 10 34.03 -10.64 -33.95
C VAL A 10 32.59 -10.54 -33.47
N ALA A 11 31.61 -10.69 -34.37
CA ALA A 11 30.20 -10.65 -34.02
C ALA A 11 29.81 -11.71 -32.99
N THR A 12 30.24 -12.96 -33.18
CA THR A 12 29.95 -14.06 -32.26
C THR A 12 30.56 -13.85 -30.87
N VAL A 13 31.79 -13.32 -30.80
CA VAL A 13 32.43 -12.99 -29.52
C VAL A 13 31.70 -11.84 -28.83
N CYS A 14 31.30 -10.80 -29.58
CA CYS A 14 30.55 -9.67 -29.03
C CYS A 14 29.20 -10.11 -28.44
N SER A 15 28.41 -10.90 -29.17
CA SER A 15 27.14 -11.44 -28.66
C SER A 15 27.35 -12.34 -27.44
N ALA A 16 28.38 -13.18 -27.43
CA ALA A 16 28.69 -14.02 -26.28
C ALA A 16 29.05 -13.17 -25.04
N LEU A 17 29.84 -12.11 -25.21
CA LEU A 17 30.18 -11.18 -24.13
C LEU A 17 28.95 -10.42 -23.62
N ALA A 18 28.06 -9.99 -24.51
CA ALA A 18 26.80 -9.35 -24.12
C ALA A 18 25.95 -10.30 -23.26
N ILE A 19 25.77 -11.56 -23.66
CA ILE A 19 25.03 -12.56 -22.87
C ILE A 19 25.70 -12.77 -21.51
N LEU A 20 27.03 -12.89 -21.45
CA LEU A 20 27.78 -13.04 -20.19
C LEU A 20 27.63 -11.82 -19.28
N SER A 21 27.61 -10.61 -19.83
CA SER A 21 27.35 -9.39 -19.05
C SER A 21 25.94 -9.39 -18.45
N CYS A 22 24.92 -9.81 -19.21
CA CYS A 22 23.57 -9.93 -18.69
C CYS A 22 23.48 -10.93 -17.53
N LEU A 23 24.14 -12.09 -17.67
CA LEU A 23 24.17 -13.12 -16.62
C LEU A 23 24.88 -12.65 -15.34
N THR A 24 25.96 -11.88 -15.46
CA THR A 24 26.68 -11.33 -14.30
C THR A 24 25.87 -10.27 -13.57
N VAL A 25 25.15 -9.40 -14.29
CA VAL A 25 24.22 -8.42 -13.69
C VAL A 25 23.07 -9.10 -12.96
N ILE A 26 22.49 -10.14 -13.55
CA ILE A 26 21.44 -10.93 -12.89
C ILE A 26 21.99 -11.55 -11.59
N ARG A 27 23.20 -12.14 -11.66
CA ARG A 27 23.84 -12.76 -10.50
C ARG A 27 24.10 -11.76 -9.37
N SER A 28 24.52 -10.53 -9.69
CA SER A 28 24.76 -9.49 -8.69
C SER A 28 23.46 -9.02 -8.04
N LEU A 29 22.42 -8.75 -8.84
CA LEU A 29 21.10 -8.35 -8.35
C LEU A 29 20.52 -9.39 -7.38
N TYR A 30 20.61 -10.69 -7.71
CA TYR A 30 20.16 -11.74 -6.79
C TYR A 30 20.92 -11.76 -5.45
N SER A 31 22.21 -11.46 -5.44
CA SER A 31 23.00 -11.35 -4.19
C SER A 31 22.49 -10.18 -3.35
N THR A 32 22.35 -9.01 -3.97
CA THR A 32 21.89 -7.79 -3.31
C THR A 32 20.47 -7.94 -2.75
N ILE A 33 19.56 -8.61 -3.49
CA ILE A 33 18.21 -8.89 -3.00
C ILE A 33 18.26 -9.80 -1.77
N GLY A 34 19.11 -10.83 -1.77
CA GLY A 34 19.27 -11.71 -0.60
C GLY A 34 19.78 -10.96 0.62
N GLU A 35 20.80 -10.12 0.45
CA GLU A 35 21.36 -9.29 1.52
C GLU A 35 20.32 -8.31 2.07
N THR A 36 19.69 -7.50 1.21
CA THR A 36 18.67 -6.53 1.62
C THR A 36 17.44 -7.17 2.26
N TYR A 37 17.04 -8.36 1.80
CA TYR A 37 15.95 -9.12 2.43
C TYR A 37 16.30 -9.53 3.87
N ASN A 38 17.52 -10.03 4.09
CA ASN A 38 17.98 -10.41 5.43
C ASN A 38 18.10 -9.19 6.34
N ASP A 39 18.64 -8.08 5.85
CA ASP A 39 18.76 -6.82 6.62
C ASP A 39 17.40 -6.27 7.06
N VAL A 40 16.39 -6.33 6.17
CA VAL A 40 15.02 -5.90 6.50
C VAL A 40 14.40 -6.83 7.54
N LEU A 41 14.57 -8.15 7.40
CA LEU A 41 14.05 -9.09 8.39
C LEU A 41 14.68 -8.87 9.77
N ASP A 42 15.99 -8.67 9.83
CA ASP A 42 16.70 -8.36 11.08
C ASP A 42 16.20 -7.03 11.68
N GLY A 43 16.11 -5.98 10.86
CA GLY A 43 15.58 -4.67 11.29
C GLY A 43 14.15 -4.74 11.83
N VAL A 44 13.26 -5.51 11.19
CA VAL A 44 11.88 -5.71 11.66
C VAL A 44 11.85 -6.49 12.97
N GLN A 45 12.71 -7.50 13.12
CA GLN A 45 12.81 -8.26 14.37
C GLN A 45 13.25 -7.36 15.53
N VAL A 46 14.28 -6.55 15.33
CA VAL A 46 14.76 -5.58 16.33
C VAL A 46 13.67 -4.56 16.66
N PHE A 47 13.03 -3.96 15.65
CA PHE A 47 11.95 -3.00 15.88
C PHE A 47 10.78 -3.60 16.67
N ARG A 48 10.43 -4.86 16.40
CA ARG A 48 9.38 -5.57 17.16
C ARG A 48 9.75 -5.75 18.62
N VAL A 49 10.98 -6.17 18.91
CA VAL A 49 11.44 -6.36 20.30
C VAL A 49 11.40 -5.04 21.07
N GLU A 50 11.91 -3.97 20.48
CA GLU A 50 11.93 -2.63 21.10
C GLU A 50 10.51 -2.08 21.29
N THR A 51 9.65 -2.23 20.27
CA THR A 51 8.26 -1.73 20.32
C THR A 51 7.40 -2.53 21.29
N ASP A 52 7.54 -3.85 21.35
CA ASP A 52 6.80 -4.70 22.29
C ASP A 52 7.22 -4.43 23.74
N ALA A 53 8.51 -4.18 23.97
CA ALA A 53 9.02 -3.75 25.28
C ALA A 53 8.40 -2.40 25.71
N ALA A 54 8.34 -1.43 24.80
CA ALA A 54 7.69 -0.14 25.07
C ALA A 54 6.17 -0.27 25.28
N TRP A 55 5.50 -1.09 24.48
CA TRP A 55 4.06 -1.36 24.61
C TRP A 55 3.71 -2.04 25.93
N SER A 56 4.53 -3.01 26.37
CA SER A 56 4.40 -3.67 27.66
C SER A 56 4.51 -2.67 28.82
N GLN A 57 5.43 -1.71 28.74
CA GLN A 57 5.56 -0.65 29.74
C GLN A 57 4.31 0.26 29.78
N ILE A 58 3.76 0.64 28.62
CA ILE A 58 2.53 1.44 28.53
C ILE A 58 1.33 0.67 29.12
N MET A 59 1.21 -0.62 28.81
CA MET A 59 0.15 -1.47 29.36
C MET A 59 0.26 -1.62 30.88
N GLN A 60 1.47 -1.76 31.44
CA GLN A 60 1.68 -1.83 32.89
C GLN A 60 1.18 -0.56 33.60
N VAL A 61 1.34 0.61 32.98
CA VAL A 61 0.80 1.89 33.51
C VAL A 61 -0.72 1.93 33.42
N GLN A 62 -1.33 1.44 32.33
CA GLN A 62 -2.80 1.34 32.22
C GLN A 62 -3.40 0.37 33.23
N VAL A 63 -2.72 -0.73 33.56
CA VAL A 63 -3.14 -1.70 34.59
C VAL A 63 -2.98 -1.11 36.00
N ALA A 64 -1.95 -0.31 36.25
CA ALA A 64 -1.75 0.35 37.54
C ALA A 64 -2.74 1.49 37.82
N ILE A 65 -3.28 2.14 36.78
CA ILE A 65 -4.18 3.30 36.89
C ILE A 65 -5.66 2.94 36.60
N SER A 66 -5.94 1.78 35.99
CA SER A 66 -7.32 1.32 35.78
C SER A 66 -7.92 0.67 37.05
N PRO A 67 -9.10 1.11 37.52
CA PRO A 67 -9.88 0.38 38.52
C PRO A 67 -10.26 -1.01 37.99
N PRO A 68 -10.56 -2.00 38.85
CA PRO A 68 -10.77 -3.39 38.45
C PRO A 68 -11.83 -3.48 37.35
N SER A 69 -11.38 -3.89 36.16
CA SER A 69 -12.12 -4.54 35.08
C SER A 69 -13.64 -4.59 35.31
N LYS A 70 -14.32 -3.49 34.96
CA LYS A 70 -15.76 -3.57 34.70
C LYS A 70 -15.89 -4.38 33.41
N ARG A 71 -16.28 -5.64 33.56
CA ARG A 71 -16.59 -6.59 32.47
C ARG A 71 -17.24 -5.83 31.30
N PRO A 72 -16.81 -6.02 30.04
CA PRO A 72 -17.44 -5.33 28.91
C PRO A 72 -18.94 -5.63 28.94
N GLU A 73 -19.73 -4.58 29.15
CA GLU A 73 -21.18 -4.63 29.14
C GLU A 73 -21.62 -5.13 27.76
N ASN A 74 -22.51 -6.11 27.74
CA ASN A 74 -22.97 -6.78 26.53
C ASN A 74 -23.53 -5.74 25.53
N PRO A 75 -23.03 -5.67 24.27
CA PRO A 75 -23.39 -4.61 23.31
C PRO A 75 -24.90 -4.55 22.98
N PHE A 76 -25.65 -5.59 23.32
CA PHE A 76 -27.10 -5.66 23.12
C PHE A 76 -27.95 -5.01 24.21
N ASN A 77 -27.36 -4.51 25.32
CA ASN A 77 -28.09 -3.68 26.28
C ASN A 77 -28.45 -2.28 25.73
N SER A 78 -27.92 -1.88 24.57
CA SER A 78 -28.31 -0.65 23.86
C SER A 78 -29.43 -0.85 22.84
N ILE A 79 -29.71 -2.10 22.44
CA ILE A 79 -30.74 -2.40 21.43
C ILE A 79 -32.14 -2.28 22.03
N PHE A 80 -32.30 -2.59 23.32
CA PHE A 80 -33.43 -2.07 24.09
C PHE A 80 -33.04 -0.68 24.59
N ARG A 81 -33.25 0.30 23.72
CA ARG A 81 -33.12 1.74 24.00
C ARG A 81 -33.59 2.06 25.42
N ARG A 82 -32.66 2.18 26.37
CA ARG A 82 -33.00 2.72 27.71
C ARG A 82 -33.49 4.15 27.50
N LYS A 83 -34.71 4.41 27.95
CA LYS A 83 -35.38 5.69 27.77
C LYS A 83 -34.56 6.75 28.53
N ARG A 84 -34.05 7.77 27.84
CA ARG A 84 -33.31 8.91 28.45
C ARG A 84 -34.19 9.80 29.36
N GLN A 85 -35.35 9.29 29.77
CA GLN A 85 -36.37 9.95 30.59
C GLN A 85 -36.73 9.07 31.81
N ASP A 86 -35.77 8.28 32.33
CA ASP A 86 -35.93 7.72 33.68
C ASP A 86 -35.74 8.86 34.69
N PHE A 87 -36.79 9.65 34.87
CA PHE A 87 -36.89 10.74 35.84
C PHE A 87 -37.40 10.26 37.21
N SER A 88 -37.44 8.94 37.43
CA SER A 88 -37.90 8.31 38.68
C SER A 88 -37.06 8.66 39.91
N THR A 89 -35.96 9.38 39.73
CA THR A 89 -35.02 9.78 40.79
C THR A 89 -34.84 11.31 40.90
N LEU A 90 -35.62 12.12 40.16
CA LEU A 90 -35.43 13.56 40.10
C LEU A 90 -36.56 14.33 40.81
N PRO A 91 -36.28 15.37 41.60
CA PRO A 91 -37.29 16.12 42.33
C PRO A 91 -38.30 16.87 41.44
N ASP A 92 -39.52 17.07 41.94
CA ASP A 92 -40.68 17.67 41.24
C ASP A 92 -40.45 19.08 40.66
N TYR A 93 -39.39 19.78 41.07
CA TYR A 93 -39.06 21.12 40.58
C TYR A 93 -38.24 21.13 39.27
N CYS A 94 -37.82 19.97 38.76
CA CYS A 94 -36.94 19.90 37.59
C CYS A 94 -37.73 19.74 36.28
N HIS A 95 -37.96 20.85 35.57
CA HIS A 95 -38.53 20.83 34.21
C HIS A 95 -37.43 20.59 33.17
N CYS A 96 -37.08 19.33 32.93
CA CYS A 96 -36.05 18.93 31.95
C CYS A 96 -36.58 18.70 30.52
N GLU A 97 -37.86 19.01 30.22
CA GLU A 97 -38.40 18.84 28.88
C GLU A 97 -38.31 20.15 28.08
N PRO A 98 -37.31 20.29 27.18
CA PRO A 98 -37.30 21.41 26.25
C PRO A 98 -38.48 21.26 25.27
N LEU A 99 -39.28 22.33 25.12
CA LEU A 99 -40.33 22.42 24.11
C LEU A 99 -39.72 22.12 22.74
N LYS A 100 -40.15 21.02 22.12
CA LYS A 100 -39.68 20.62 20.78
C LYS A 100 -40.43 21.41 19.72
N PRO A 101 -39.80 22.36 19.00
CA PRO A 101 -40.40 22.90 17.80
C PRO A 101 -40.45 21.81 16.72
N ILE A 102 -41.61 21.62 16.11
CA ILE A 102 -41.78 20.70 14.98
C ILE A 102 -41.32 21.44 13.72
N CYS A 103 -40.07 21.21 13.31
CA CYS A 103 -39.54 21.73 12.05
C CYS A 103 -39.67 20.68 10.95
N PRO A 104 -40.15 21.04 9.74
CA PRO A 104 -40.22 20.11 8.61
C PRO A 104 -38.80 19.72 8.14
N PRO A 105 -38.63 18.53 7.55
CA PRO A 105 -37.37 18.13 6.92
C PRO A 105 -36.98 19.11 5.80
N GLY A 106 -35.69 19.39 5.67
CA GLY A 106 -35.17 20.17 4.55
C GLY A 106 -35.33 19.43 3.21
N PRO A 107 -35.31 20.14 2.07
CA PRO A 107 -35.40 19.52 0.75
C PRO A 107 -34.18 18.64 0.45
N PRO A 108 -34.32 17.59 -0.39
CA PRO A 108 -33.20 16.81 -0.89
C PRO A 108 -32.18 17.68 -1.62
N GLY A 109 -30.89 17.35 -1.49
CA GLY A 109 -29.82 18.03 -2.22
C GLY A 109 -29.88 17.80 -3.73
N PRO A 110 -29.20 18.64 -4.53
CA PRO A 110 -29.12 18.47 -5.98
C PRO A 110 -28.36 17.18 -6.35
N PRO A 111 -28.63 16.60 -7.54
CA PRO A 111 -27.83 15.51 -8.09
C PRO A 111 -26.34 15.89 -8.21
N GLY A 112 -25.45 14.92 -8.01
CA GLY A 112 -24.01 15.12 -8.22
C GLY A 112 -23.66 15.35 -9.69
N GLU A 113 -22.47 15.91 -9.93
CA GLU A 113 -21.96 16.15 -11.28
C GLU A 113 -21.68 14.82 -12.02
N PRO A 114 -21.86 14.78 -13.35
CA PRO A 114 -21.50 13.61 -14.16
C PRO A 114 -20.02 13.26 -14.01
N GLY A 115 -19.72 11.95 -13.99
CA GLY A 115 -18.34 11.47 -13.98
C GLY A 115 -17.62 11.77 -15.31
N PRO A 116 -16.27 11.84 -15.31
CA PRO A 116 -15.49 12.03 -16.52
C PRO A 116 -15.59 10.84 -17.46
N ASP A 117 -15.43 11.09 -18.77
CA ASP A 117 -15.45 10.07 -19.80
C ASP A 117 -14.30 9.05 -19.62
N GLY A 118 -14.58 7.78 -19.90
CA GLY A 118 -13.59 6.72 -19.89
C GLY A 118 -12.61 6.87 -21.06
N ARG A 119 -11.31 6.68 -20.81
CA ARG A 119 -10.31 6.65 -21.88
C ARG A 119 -10.57 5.44 -22.79
N SER A 120 -10.54 5.66 -24.11
CA SER A 120 -10.50 4.59 -25.10
C SER A 120 -9.25 3.73 -24.88
N HIS A 121 -9.38 2.42 -25.07
CA HIS A 121 -8.24 1.51 -25.16
C HIS A 121 -7.33 1.97 -26.31
N GLU A 122 -6.31 2.74 -25.97
CA GLU A 122 -5.13 2.88 -26.81
C GLU A 122 -4.50 1.49 -26.85
N LEU A 123 -4.59 0.83 -28.01
CA LEU A 123 -3.72 -0.29 -28.29
C LEU A 123 -2.31 0.24 -28.04
N VAL A 124 -1.64 -0.33 -27.05
CA VAL A 124 -0.20 -0.21 -26.94
C VAL A 124 0.32 -0.82 -28.22
N GLU A 125 0.52 0.03 -29.22
CA GLU A 125 1.35 -0.26 -30.37
C GLU A 125 2.71 -0.56 -29.76
N TRP A 126 3.02 -1.85 -29.63
CA TRP A 126 4.38 -2.27 -29.40
C TRP A 126 5.14 -1.77 -30.61
N ASP A 127 5.76 -0.61 -30.44
CA ASP A 127 6.56 0.05 -31.45
C ASP A 127 7.69 -0.91 -31.84
N GLU A 128 7.44 -1.70 -32.88
CA GLU A 128 8.40 -2.58 -33.54
C GLU A 128 9.61 -1.75 -34.05
N SER A 129 9.47 -0.42 -34.14
CA SER A 129 10.57 0.52 -34.39
C SER A 129 11.61 0.51 -33.27
N SER A 130 11.23 0.32 -32.01
CA SER A 130 12.19 0.30 -30.89
C SER A 130 13.09 -0.95 -30.90
N GLN A 131 12.58 -2.10 -31.38
CA GLN A 131 13.44 -3.27 -31.64
C GLN A 131 14.26 -3.08 -32.91
N GLY A 132 13.67 -2.52 -33.97
CA GLY A 132 14.38 -2.18 -35.21
C GLY A 132 15.55 -1.20 -34.99
N GLN A 133 15.40 -0.26 -34.06
CA GLN A 133 16.39 0.76 -33.75
C GLN A 133 17.51 0.24 -32.83
N LEU A 134 17.21 -0.72 -31.94
CA LEU A 134 18.26 -1.45 -31.21
C LEU A 134 19.03 -2.41 -32.12
N ILE A 135 18.35 -3.07 -33.06
CA ILE A 135 19.00 -3.92 -34.07
C ILE A 135 19.82 -3.06 -35.04
N SER A 136 19.31 -1.90 -35.47
CA SER A 136 20.06 -0.97 -36.33
C SER A 136 21.24 -0.34 -35.62
N ALA A 137 21.10 0.05 -34.34
CA ALA A 137 22.21 0.55 -33.54
C ALA A 137 23.28 -0.53 -33.32
N PHE A 138 22.87 -1.80 -33.16
CA PHE A 138 23.81 -2.92 -33.05
C PHE A 138 24.51 -3.24 -34.38
N ILE A 139 23.84 -3.04 -35.52
CA ILE A 139 24.42 -3.14 -36.87
C ILE A 139 25.35 -1.95 -37.15
N GLU A 140 24.97 -0.71 -36.84
CA GLU A 140 25.81 0.49 -37.01
C GLU A 140 27.08 0.45 -36.15
N ILE A 141 27.02 -0.09 -34.93
CA ILE A 141 28.21 -0.33 -34.10
C ILE A 141 29.09 -1.46 -34.66
N SER A 142 28.53 -2.35 -35.49
CA SER A 142 29.25 -3.45 -36.14
C SER A 142 29.85 -3.07 -37.50
N ASP A 143 29.37 -2.00 -38.15
CA ASP A 143 29.82 -1.50 -39.47
C ASP A 143 30.79 -0.30 -39.38
N ALA A 144 31.11 0.19 -38.17
CA ALA A 144 32.09 1.24 -37.88
C ALA A 144 33.43 0.67 -37.37
#